data_AF-A0A8T6DPP8-F1
#
_entry.id   AF-A0A8T6DPP8-F1
#
_cell.length_a   1.000
_cell.length_b   1.000
_cell.length_c   1.000
_cell.angle_alpha   90.00
_cell.angle_beta   90.00
_cell.angle_gamma   90.00
#
_symmetry.space_group_name_H-M   'P 1'
#
loop_
_entity.id
_entity.type
_entity.pdbx_description
1 polymer ?
#
loop_
_entity_poly.entity_id
_entity_poly.type
_entity_poly.pdbx_seq_one_letter_code
_entity_poly.pdbx_strand_id
1 'polypeptide(L)'
;TGVDYAIAETGSCVLLPRKGVSRVISLLPPVHIAVVRSGQVLPSLDELFTLRRQEFLTGDIGSYLNIISGPSRSADIEYQLVTGVHGPGEVHMILLG
;
A
#
# COMPACT_ATOMS: atom_id res chain seq x y z
N THR A 1 -4.18 -7.80 -5.31
CA THR A 1 -2.74 -8.07 -5.24
C THR A 1 -2.44 -8.84 -3.95
N GLY A 2 -1.29 -9.52 -3.88
CA GLY A 2 -0.66 -9.75 -2.56
C GLY A 2 -0.09 -8.45 -2.02
N VAL A 3 0.39 -8.46 -0.77
CA VAL A 3 1.11 -7.33 -0.15
C VAL A 3 2.52 -7.76 0.23
N ASP A 4 3.43 -6.80 0.45
CA ASP A 4 4.72 -7.07 1.09
C ASP A 4 4.56 -6.99 2.62
N TYR A 5 3.88 -5.93 3.09
CA TYR A 5 3.55 -5.73 4.50
C TYR A 5 2.14 -5.14 4.66
N ALA A 6 1.53 -5.32 5.83
CA ALA A 6 0.37 -4.58 6.28
C ALA A 6 0.69 -3.89 7.61
N ILE A 7 0.24 -2.65 7.80
CA ILE A 7 0.54 -1.84 8.97
C ILE A 7 -0.71 -1.77 9.84
N ALA A 8 -0.61 -2.31 11.06
CA ALA A 8 -1.75 -2.37 11.97
C ALA A 8 -2.20 -0.99 12.44
N GLU A 9 -1.28 -0.08 12.75
CA GLU A 9 -1.62 1.24 13.31
C GLU A 9 -2.50 2.09 12.37
N THR A 10 -2.26 2.01 11.05
CA THR A 10 -2.92 2.85 10.06
C THR A 10 -3.94 2.09 9.21
N GLY A 11 -4.00 0.77 9.35
CA GLY A 11 -4.79 -0.09 8.45
C GLY A 11 -4.30 -0.02 6.99
N SER A 12 -3.00 0.19 6.77
CA SER A 12 -2.42 0.35 5.44
C SER A 12 -1.82 -0.95 4.91
N CYS A 13 -1.79 -1.12 3.60
CA CYS A 13 -0.92 -2.12 2.96
C CYS A 13 0.26 -1.48 2.25
N VAL A 14 1.33 -2.24 2.14
CA VAL A 14 2.60 -1.84 1.54
C VAL A 14 2.91 -2.71 0.34
N LEU A 15 3.26 -2.06 -0.77
CA LEU A 15 3.75 -2.70 -1.98
C LEU A 15 5.12 -2.16 -2.37
N LEU A 16 6.07 -3.06 -2.51
CA LEU A 16 7.44 -2.80 -2.95
C LEU A 16 7.59 -3.10 -4.45
N PRO A 17 8.50 -2.39 -5.14
CA PRO A 17 8.86 -2.70 -6.51
C PRO A 17 9.45 -4.10 -6.60
N ARG A 18 8.91 -4.91 -7.50
CA ARG A 18 9.57 -6.15 -7.94
C ARG A 18 9.42 -6.31 -9.44
N LYS A 19 10.31 -7.08 -10.05
CA LYS A 19 10.23 -7.39 -11.49
C LYS A 19 8.86 -8.00 -11.80
N GLY A 20 8.12 -7.40 -12.73
CA GLY A 20 6.77 -7.84 -13.11
C GLY A 20 5.62 -7.27 -12.26
N VAL A 21 5.91 -6.47 -11.22
CA VAL A 21 4.89 -5.78 -10.41
C VAL A 21 5.12 -4.27 -10.53
N SER A 22 4.25 -3.64 -11.32
CA SER A 22 4.21 -2.18 -11.46
C SER A 22 3.25 -1.59 -10.44
N ARG A 23 3.53 -0.38 -9.95
CA ARG A 23 2.58 0.40 -9.12
C ARG A 23 1.19 0.55 -9.75
N VAL A 24 1.09 0.44 -11.07
CA VAL A 24 -0.17 0.50 -11.82
C VAL A 24 -1.17 -0.56 -11.32
N ILE A 25 -0.71 -1.74 -10.89
CA ILE A 25 -1.62 -2.83 -10.48
C ILE A 25 -2.41 -2.55 -9.20
N SER A 26 -1.95 -1.60 -8.38
CA SER A 26 -2.64 -1.18 -7.15
C SER A 26 -3.26 0.19 -7.26
N LEU A 27 -2.88 0.99 -8.26
CA LEU A 27 -3.35 2.36 -8.44
C LEU A 27 -4.44 2.47 -9.52
N LEU A 28 -4.34 1.73 -10.63
CA LEU A 28 -5.24 1.92 -11.77
C LEU A 28 -6.59 1.18 -11.65
N PRO A 29 -6.67 -0.04 -11.09
CA PRO A 29 -7.95 -0.75 -11.01
C PRO A 29 -8.98 0.03 -10.18
N PRO A 30 -10.27 0.05 -10.59
CA PRO A 30 -11.32 0.72 -9.83
C PRO A 30 -11.54 0.11 -8.44
N VAL A 31 -11.24 -1.20 -8.31
CA VAL A 31 -11.30 -1.95 -7.06
C VAL A 31 -9.93 -2.59 -6.81
N HIS A 32 -9.32 -2.31 -5.66
CA HIS A 32 -8.08 -2.93 -5.22
C HIS A 32 -8.34 -3.88 -4.04
N ILE A 33 -8.13 -5.18 -4.26
CA ILE A 33 -8.20 -6.19 -3.20
C ILE A 33 -6.79 -6.56 -2.77
N ALA A 34 -6.41 -6.28 -1.53
CA ALA A 34 -5.12 -6.60 -0.93
C ALA A 34 -5.24 -7.85 -0.05
N VAL A 35 -4.52 -8.92 -0.42
CA VAL A 35 -4.49 -10.17 0.34
C VAL A 35 -3.27 -10.17 1.26
N VAL A 36 -3.50 -10.36 2.56
CA VAL A 36 -2.51 -10.23 3.63
C VAL A 36 -2.42 -11.54 4.40
N ARG A 37 -1.22 -12.10 4.57
CA ARG A 37 -0.98 -13.23 5.49
C ARG A 37 -0.62 -12.70 6.88
N SER A 38 -0.93 -13.46 7.92
CA SER A 38 -0.64 -13.10 9.32
C SER A 38 0.81 -12.65 9.57
N GLY A 39 1.79 -13.34 8.99
CA GLY A 39 3.22 -13.00 9.13
C GLY A 39 3.67 -11.72 8.41
N GLN A 40 2.78 -11.03 7.70
CA GLN A 40 3.10 -9.79 6.97
C GLN A 40 2.64 -8.53 7.72
N VAL A 41 1.98 -8.70 8.87
CA VAL A 41 1.47 -7.59 9.67
C VAL A 41 2.58 -7.03 10.56
N LEU A 42 2.89 -5.75 10.37
CA LEU A 42 3.78 -4.96 11.22
C LEU A 42 2.94 -4.09 12.17
N PRO A 43 3.44 -3.76 13.37
CA PRO A 43 2.72 -2.91 14.32
C PRO A 43 2.52 -1.49 13.76
N SER A 44 3.58 -0.87 13.25
CA SER A 44 3.63 0.54 12.84
C SER A 44 4.50 0.79 11.61
N LEU A 45 4.43 2.01 11.09
CA LEU A 45 5.29 2.55 10.05
C LEU A 45 6.75 2.65 10.51
N ASP A 46 7.02 2.79 11.81
CA ASP A 46 8.39 2.84 12.33
C ASP A 46 9.10 1.50 12.17
N GLU A 47 8.41 0.36 12.39
CA GLU A 47 8.99 -0.95 12.07
C GLU A 47 9.22 -1.10 10.56
N LEU A 48 8.29 -0.64 9.72
CA LEU A 48 8.46 -0.66 8.28
C LEU A 48 9.71 0.13 7.87
N PHE A 49 9.87 1.37 8.34
CA PHE A 49 11.01 2.21 7.98
C PHE A 49 12.32 1.70 8.57
N THR A 50 12.29 1.03 9.71
CA THR A 50 13.46 0.33 10.26
C THR A 50 13.95 -0.76 9.30
N LEU A 51 13.04 -1.59 8.77
CA LEU A 51 13.37 -2.61 7.77
C LEU A 51 13.88 -1.97 6.47
N ARG A 52 13.21 -0.94 5.96
CA ARG A 52 13.62 -0.24 4.74
C ARG A 52 14.98 0.46 4.90
N ARG A 53 15.32 0.95 6.09
CA ARG A 53 16.62 1.54 6.37
C ARG A 53 17.74 0.50 6.29
N GLN A 54 17.50 -0.73 6.73
CA GLN A 54 18.48 -1.81 6.58
C GLN A 54 18.73 -2.13 5.10
N GLU A 55 17.67 -2.25 4.31
CA GLU A 55 17.77 -2.47 2.86
C GLU A 55 18.48 -1.31 2.13
N PHE A 56 18.28 -0.08 2.56
CA PHE A 56 19.03 1.08 2.05
C PHE A 56 20.53 0.92 2.24
N LEU A 57 20.95 0.53 3.45
CA LEU A 57 22.36 0.38 3.79
C LEU A 57 23.02 -0.77 3.03
N THR A 58 22.26 -1.79 2.62
CA THR A 58 22.74 -2.91 1.78
C THR A 58 22.59 -2.66 0.29
N GLY A 59 21.98 -1.55 -0.13
CA GLY A 59 21.78 -1.18 -1.52
C GLY A 59 20.57 -1.83 -2.21
N ASP A 60 19.62 -2.41 -1.45
CA ASP A 60 18.47 -3.19 -1.96
C ASP A 60 17.10 -2.53 -1.68
N ILE A 61 17.05 -1.20 -1.52
CA ILE A 61 15.82 -0.48 -1.09
C ILE A 61 14.71 -0.41 -2.15
N GLY A 62 14.99 -0.78 -3.40
CA GLY A 62 14.07 -0.59 -4.53
C GLY A 62 13.88 0.88 -4.95
N SER A 63 13.09 1.12 -5.99
CA SER A 63 12.90 2.46 -6.57
C SER A 63 11.72 3.26 -6.02
N TYR A 64 10.83 2.63 -5.25
CA TYR A 64 9.67 3.29 -4.63
C TYR A 64 9.09 2.47 -3.48
N LEU A 65 8.18 3.07 -2.73
CA LEU A 65 7.37 2.44 -1.68
C LEU A 65 5.94 2.93 -1.85
N ASN A 66 4.97 2.04 -2.06
CA ASN A 66 3.56 2.40 -2.08
C ASN A 66 2.92 2.04 -0.75
N ILE A 67 2.38 3.03 -0.04
CA ILE A 67 1.59 2.86 1.17
C ILE A 67 0.15 3.22 0.83
N ILE A 68 -0.78 2.27 0.97
CA ILE A 68 -2.18 2.42 0.57
C ILE A 68 -3.04 2.28 1.82
N SER A 69 -3.66 3.38 2.24
CA SER A 69 -4.47 3.48 3.48
C SER A 69 -5.98 3.54 3.21
N GLY A 70 -6.41 3.18 2.00
CA GLY A 70 -7.82 3.20 1.58
C GLY A 70 -8.01 3.75 0.17
N PRO A 71 -9.27 3.99 -0.24
CA PRO A 71 -9.60 4.53 -1.55
C PRO A 71 -8.96 5.88 -1.84
N SER A 72 -8.72 6.14 -3.12
CA SER A 72 -8.30 7.45 -3.58
C SER A 72 -9.38 8.48 -3.26
N ARG A 73 -8.99 9.60 -2.67
CA ARG A 73 -9.87 10.72 -2.33
C ARG A 73 -9.19 12.02 -2.75
N SER A 74 -9.89 12.83 -3.52
CA SER A 74 -9.49 14.21 -3.84
C SER A 74 -10.50 15.16 -3.23
N ALA A 75 -10.04 16.14 -2.45
CA ALA A 75 -10.88 17.18 -1.86
C ALA A 75 -11.04 18.40 -2.78
N ASP A 76 -10.95 18.20 -4.10
CA ASP A 76 -10.57 19.23 -5.07
C ASP A 76 -11.59 19.43 -6.20
N ILE A 77 -12.89 19.38 -5.87
CA ILE A 77 -13.95 20.03 -6.65
C ILE A 77 -14.94 20.63 -5.65
N GLU A 78 -14.91 21.96 -5.48
CA GLU A 78 -15.95 22.71 -4.75
C GLU A 78 -16.22 22.24 -3.30
N TYR A 79 -15.19 21.83 -2.56
CA TYR A 79 -15.30 21.26 -1.20
C TYR A 79 -16.07 19.94 -1.10
N GLN A 80 -16.36 19.29 -2.23
CA GLN A 80 -16.92 17.95 -2.23
C GLN A 80 -15.81 16.90 -2.27
N LEU A 81 -15.94 15.90 -1.41
CA LEU A 81 -15.10 14.72 -1.43
C LEU A 81 -15.48 13.86 -2.63
N VAL A 82 -14.59 13.79 -3.63
CA VAL A 82 -14.72 12.87 -4.76
C VAL A 82 -13.78 11.69 -4.53
N THR A 83 -14.33 10.48 -4.62
CA THR A 83 -13.60 9.22 -4.46
C THR A 83 -13.20 8.65 -5.83
N GLY A 84 -12.04 7.99 -5.91
CA GLY A 84 -11.63 7.23 -7.10
C GLY A 84 -11.10 8.04 -8.29
N VAL A 85 -10.68 9.31 -8.09
CA VAL A 85 -10.21 10.18 -9.19
C VAL A 85 -8.80 9.84 -9.67
N HIS A 86 -7.88 9.57 -8.74
CA HIS A 86 -6.45 9.32 -9.03
C HIS A 86 -6.00 7.90 -8.67
N GLY A 87 -6.93 7.05 -8.26
CA GLY A 87 -6.65 5.69 -7.81
C GLY A 87 -7.93 4.87 -7.64
N PRO A 88 -7.87 3.71 -6.96
CA PRO A 88 -9.04 2.87 -6.77
C PRO A 88 -10.15 3.61 -6.03
N GLY A 89 -11.39 3.47 -6.51
CA GLY A 89 -12.58 3.95 -5.81
C GLY A 89 -12.94 3.06 -4.62
N GLU A 90 -12.52 1.80 -4.66
CA GLU A 90 -12.69 0.84 -3.57
C GLU A 90 -11.36 0.15 -3.22
N VAL A 91 -11.15 -0.08 -1.93
CA VAL A 91 -10.00 -0.83 -1.42
C VAL A 91 -10.49 -1.80 -0.35
N HIS A 92 -10.18 -3.08 -0.53
CA HIS A 92 -10.55 -4.16 0.38
C HIS A 92 -9.29 -4.87 0.86
N MET A 93 -9.16 -5.11 2.17
CA MET A 93 -8.06 -5.89 2.74
C MET A 93 -8.58 -7.21 3.30
N ILE A 94 -8.00 -8.32 2.86
CA ILE A 94 -8.41 -9.67 3.27
C ILE A 94 -7.25 -10.31 4.02
N LEU A 95 -7.45 -10.55 5.32
CA LEU A 95 -6.49 -11.26 6.16
C LEU A 95 -6.70 -12.77 6.04
N LEU A 96 -5.65 -13.49 5.67
CA LEU A 96 -5.61 -14.95 5.63
C LEU A 96 -4.98 -15.48 6.92
N GLY A 97 -5.79 -16.21 7.68
CA GLY A 97 -5.39 -16.94 8.89
C GLY A 97 -4.85 -18.33 8.61
#